data_AF-A0A484FAV1-F1
#
_entry.id   AF-A0A484FAV1-F1
#
_cell.length_a   1.000
_cell.length_b   1.000
_cell.length_c   1.000
_cell.angle_alpha   90.00
_cell.angle_beta   90.00
_cell.angle_gamma   90.00
#
_symmetry.space_group_name_H-M   'P 1'
#
loop_
_entity.id
_entity.type
_entity.pdbx_description
1 polymer ?
#
loop_
_entity_poly.entity_id
_entity_poly.type
_entity_poly.pdbx_seq_one_letter_code
_entity_poly.pdbx_strand_id
1 'polypeptide(L)'
;MASGKSMPFSSLHPNPTGGRKPRNLGGFIARVQAERGFRNVTENSLKQEVSDRKNGFTQVPEEPTCTADGDDEADPTDAVAARVEVLRNIDIAHNAALMTLDFVSLLLSKESPAQAGVTLSQQLREWTGIGTLGIAKREDNDEQKQRDADRAKDNRDISLGWALIDIHKTKDSADKAASHLSKEIEREERYWGEVLAVHQAGWSMCRLPAERHTLGVKLGFAEASPEFRNSSLAPLRRGEDGAALLQPGRNNSGVRGRTFLAPLTTTQFQIQLLPSVASSSGPETIPCPLQVSYPPSRDSYPDLAAVQVYLTTAATHAITDYAESLISRESAMGSQGPRAEWMKSLRGTAIRDVETETREIRFDVVENAKSRLTLQVGAAWRVEDQSRINRWSWSADVEQVSSISTPATRLRWLLAETYQARSSFAVPSKCR
;
A
#
# COMPACT_ATOMS: atom_id res chain seq x y z
N MET A 1 -28.87 38.50 -9.46
CA MET A 1 -27.61 38.42 -10.23
C MET A 1 -26.44 38.39 -9.26
N ALA A 2 -25.46 37.53 -9.54
CA ALA A 2 -24.08 37.41 -9.00
C ALA A 2 -23.88 37.53 -7.47
N SER A 3 -23.63 36.44 -6.74
CA SER A 3 -22.37 35.64 -6.69
C SER A 3 -21.23 36.35 -5.97
N GLY A 4 -21.19 36.18 -4.64
CA GLY A 4 -19.98 36.34 -3.83
C GLY A 4 -19.54 34.98 -3.30
N LYS A 5 -18.88 34.17 -4.13
CA LYS A 5 -18.17 32.97 -3.66
C LYS A 5 -16.88 33.43 -2.99
N SER A 6 -16.93 33.65 -1.68
CA SER A 6 -15.71 33.71 -0.87
C SER A 6 -15.22 32.28 -0.67
N MET A 7 -14.05 31.96 -1.21
CA MET A 7 -13.31 30.76 -0.83
C MET A 7 -13.08 30.77 0.69
N PRO A 8 -13.12 29.62 1.38
CA PRO A 8 -12.78 29.58 2.78
C PRO A 8 -11.27 29.81 2.89
N PHE A 9 -10.92 30.95 3.46
CA PHE A 9 -9.58 31.22 3.94
C PHE A 9 -9.17 30.09 4.89
N SER A 10 -8.07 29.40 4.55
CA SER A 10 -7.24 28.68 5.50
C SER A 10 -6.51 29.68 6.39
N SER A 11 -7.28 30.48 7.13
CA SER A 11 -6.80 31.38 8.16
C SER A 11 -6.90 30.64 9.49
N LEU A 12 -5.75 30.34 10.08
CA LEU A 12 -5.42 30.08 11.50
C LEU A 12 -6.58 30.15 12.52
N HIS A 13 -7.66 29.42 12.29
CA HIS A 13 -8.69 29.21 13.27
C HIS A 13 -8.34 27.89 13.96
N PRO A 14 -8.19 27.89 15.30
CA PRO A 14 -8.03 26.65 16.03
C PRO A 14 -9.17 25.72 15.61
N ASN A 15 -8.81 24.50 15.22
CA ASN A 15 -9.77 23.48 14.81
C ASN A 15 -10.84 23.43 15.92
N PRO A 16 -12.15 23.62 15.62
CA PRO A 16 -13.15 23.86 16.66
C PRO A 16 -13.28 22.65 17.58
N THR A 17 -12.53 22.67 18.67
CA THR A 17 -12.57 21.73 19.79
C THR A 17 -13.71 22.17 20.70
N GLY A 18 -14.93 21.78 20.35
CA GLY A 18 -16.07 22.14 21.18
C GLY A 18 -17.38 21.55 20.73
N GLY A 19 -17.77 20.46 21.38
CA GLY A 19 -19.11 20.03 21.84
C GLY A 19 -20.40 20.29 21.04
N ARG A 20 -20.38 20.93 19.87
CA ARG A 20 -21.58 21.22 19.09
C ARG A 20 -21.94 20.01 18.25
N LYS A 21 -23.13 19.45 18.51
CA LYS A 21 -23.75 18.43 17.65
C LYS A 21 -23.76 18.96 16.21
N PRO A 22 -23.29 18.16 15.23
CA PRO A 22 -23.26 18.59 13.83
C PRO A 22 -24.68 18.92 13.35
N ARG A 23 -24.86 20.07 12.69
CA ARG A 23 -26.15 20.47 12.11
C ARG A 23 -26.50 19.69 10.83
N ASN A 24 -25.49 19.12 10.15
CA ASN A 24 -25.63 18.39 8.89
C ASN A 24 -24.74 17.13 8.91
N LEU A 25 -25.25 16.02 8.37
CA LEU A 25 -24.53 14.75 8.23
C LEU A 25 -23.24 14.91 7.42
N GLY A 26 -23.24 15.72 6.36
CA GLY A 26 -22.02 15.99 5.59
C GLY A 26 -20.90 16.62 6.43
N GLY A 27 -21.25 17.54 7.33
CA GLY A 27 -20.30 18.14 8.27
C GLY A 27 -19.83 17.16 9.35
N PHE A 28 -20.68 16.22 9.75
CA PHE A 28 -20.29 15.14 10.66
C PHE A 28 -19.31 14.19 10.00
N ILE A 29 -19.60 13.75 8.78
CA ILE A 29 -18.74 12.83 8.03
C ILE A 29 -17.37 13.45 7.81
N ALA A 30 -17.31 14.71 7.37
CA ALA A 30 -16.05 15.43 7.18
C ALA A 30 -15.23 15.53 8.48
N ARG A 31 -15.89 15.81 9.61
CA ARG A 31 -15.24 15.86 10.92
C ARG A 31 -14.67 14.51 11.34
N VAL A 32 -15.48 13.44 11.28
CA VAL A 32 -15.04 12.10 11.67
C VAL A 32 -13.91 11.61 10.76
N GLN A 33 -13.97 11.95 9.47
CA GLN A 33 -12.91 11.63 8.52
C GLN A 33 -11.60 12.36 8.82
N ALA A 34 -11.66 13.61 9.28
CA ALA A 34 -10.49 14.38 9.70
C ALA A 34 -9.93 13.95 11.07
N GLU A 35 -10.78 13.53 12.00
CA GLU A 35 -10.37 13.13 13.36
C GLU A 35 -9.79 11.71 13.40
N ARG A 36 -10.37 10.74 12.67
CA ARG A 36 -9.98 9.32 12.76
C ARG A 36 -10.00 8.52 11.46
N GLY A 37 -10.70 9.01 10.43
CA GLY A 37 -11.02 8.20 9.24
C GLY A 37 -11.99 7.05 9.55
N PHE A 38 -12.65 6.48 8.53
CA PHE A 38 -13.67 5.44 8.73
C PHE A 38 -13.16 4.00 8.65
N ARG A 39 -11.96 3.78 8.10
CA ARG A 39 -11.50 2.43 7.70
C ARG A 39 -11.21 1.51 8.88
N ASN A 40 -10.79 2.04 10.02
CA ASN A 40 -10.38 1.25 11.18
C ASN A 40 -11.38 1.31 12.35
N VAL A 41 -12.54 1.94 12.15
CA VAL A 41 -13.52 2.19 13.21
C VAL A 41 -14.48 0.99 13.29
N THR A 42 -14.38 0.20 14.36
CA THR A 42 -15.32 -0.89 14.66
C THR A 42 -16.22 -0.51 15.85
N GLU A 43 -17.46 -1.01 15.87
CA GLU A 43 -18.41 -0.70 16.94
C GLU A 43 -17.91 -1.10 18.33
N ASN A 44 -17.17 -2.21 18.41
CA ASN A 44 -16.60 -2.70 19.67
C ASN A 44 -15.48 -1.79 20.19
N SER A 45 -14.63 -1.25 19.31
CA SER A 45 -13.59 -0.27 19.68
C SER A 45 -14.21 1.02 20.22
N LEU A 46 -15.30 1.50 19.60
CA LEU A 46 -16.03 2.69 20.07
C LEU A 46 -16.72 2.45 21.42
N LYS A 47 -17.32 1.27 21.63
CA LYS A 47 -17.95 0.92 22.91
C LYS A 47 -16.93 0.85 24.05
N GLN A 48 -15.74 0.34 23.77
CA GLN A 48 -14.63 0.27 24.72
C GLN A 48 -14.17 1.69 25.10
N GLU A 49 -13.91 2.55 24.11
CA GLU A 49 -13.53 3.95 24.37
C GLU A 49 -14.60 4.75 25.14
N VAL A 50 -15.89 4.56 24.82
CA VAL A 50 -16.98 5.20 25.56
C VAL A 50 -17.02 4.71 27.02
N SER A 51 -16.67 3.46 27.26
CA SER A 51 -16.59 2.88 28.61
C SER A 51 -15.38 3.42 29.37
N ASP A 52 -14.22 3.51 28.71
CA ASP A 52 -12.99 4.06 29.28
C ASP A 52 -13.15 5.54 29.64
N ARG A 53 -13.85 6.30 28.78
CA ARG A 53 -14.19 7.70 29.03
C ARG A 53 -15.21 7.89 30.16
N LYS A 54 -16.14 6.96 30.36
CA LYS A 54 -17.08 6.97 31.50
C LYS A 54 -16.40 6.60 32.81
N ASN A 55 -15.39 5.75 32.76
CA ASN A 55 -14.61 5.33 33.94
C ASN A 55 -13.51 6.35 34.32
N GLY A 56 -13.47 7.53 33.68
CA GLY A 56 -12.51 8.59 33.99
C GLY A 56 -11.08 8.31 33.54
N PHE A 57 -10.85 7.18 32.84
CA PHE A 57 -9.55 6.86 32.26
C PHE A 57 -9.41 7.61 30.93
N THR A 58 -9.00 8.87 31.03
CA THR A 58 -8.55 9.61 29.85
C THR A 58 -7.13 9.12 29.57
N GLN A 59 -6.99 8.02 28.82
CA GLN A 59 -5.79 7.89 28.01
C GLN A 59 -5.88 9.04 27.02
N VAL A 60 -5.17 10.13 27.30
CA VAL A 60 -4.66 10.99 26.23
C VAL A 60 -3.85 10.00 25.40
N PRO A 61 -4.27 9.64 24.18
CA PRO A 61 -3.34 9.00 23.27
C PRO A 61 -2.18 9.98 23.23
N GLU A 62 -0.99 9.55 23.64
CA GLU A 62 0.19 10.35 23.38
C GLU A 62 0.10 10.74 21.91
N GLU A 63 -0.11 12.03 21.67
CA GLU A 63 0.13 12.57 20.36
C GLU A 63 1.52 12.08 19.98
N PRO A 64 1.73 11.54 18.77
CA PRO A 64 3.09 11.38 18.32
C PRO A 64 3.73 12.74 18.52
N THR A 65 4.63 12.82 19.50
CA THR A 65 5.44 14.00 19.74
C THR A 65 6.15 14.19 18.42
N CYS A 66 5.67 15.15 17.65
CA CYS A 66 6.32 15.62 16.46
C CYS A 66 7.60 16.24 17.00
N THR A 67 8.65 15.43 17.11
CA THR A 67 10.00 15.92 17.18
C THR A 67 10.13 16.82 15.97
N ALA A 68 10.09 18.12 16.23
CA ALA A 68 10.46 19.16 15.29
C ALA A 68 11.97 19.06 15.05
N ASP A 69 12.38 17.96 14.43
CA ASP A 69 13.56 17.95 13.59
C ASP A 69 13.05 18.44 12.23
N GLY A 70 13.48 19.65 11.87
CA GLY A 70 13.16 20.29 10.61
C GLY A 70 13.84 19.59 9.44
N ASP A 71 13.41 18.37 9.13
CA ASP A 71 13.43 17.86 7.78
C ASP A 71 12.06 18.17 7.18
N ASP A 72 12.00 19.26 6.41
CA ASP A 72 10.93 19.53 5.44
C ASP A 72 10.95 18.44 4.35
N GLU A 73 10.69 17.18 4.73
CA GLU A 73 10.07 16.21 3.83
C GLU A 73 8.62 16.67 3.69
N ALA A 74 8.42 17.65 2.81
CA ALA A 74 7.10 18.07 2.41
C ALA A 74 6.32 16.81 2.03
N ASP A 75 5.30 16.46 2.82
CA ASP A 75 4.25 15.51 2.43
C ASP A 75 4.01 15.68 0.93
N PRO A 76 3.95 14.60 0.13
CA PRO A 76 3.87 14.72 -1.31
C PRO A 76 2.67 15.60 -1.64
N THR A 77 2.97 16.87 -1.93
CA THR A 77 1.94 17.85 -2.21
C THR A 77 1.19 17.25 -3.35
N ASP A 78 -0.13 17.06 -3.16
CA ASP A 78 -0.97 16.48 -4.19
C ASP A 78 -0.62 17.18 -5.50
N ALA A 79 -0.11 16.43 -6.48
CA ALA A 79 0.40 17.01 -7.71
C ALA A 79 -0.66 17.90 -8.38
N VAL A 80 -1.94 17.61 -8.10
CA VAL A 80 -3.07 18.44 -8.49
C VAL A 80 -3.07 19.80 -7.77
N ALA A 81 -2.83 19.84 -6.46
CA ALA A 81 -2.74 21.08 -5.69
C ALA A 81 -1.56 21.95 -6.13
N ALA A 82 -0.36 21.36 -6.30
CA ALA A 82 0.81 22.08 -6.81
C ALA A 82 0.56 22.64 -8.22
N ARG A 83 -0.11 21.87 -9.10
CA ARG A 83 -0.51 22.33 -10.42
C ARG A 83 -1.47 23.52 -10.35
N VAL A 84 -2.47 23.48 -9.46
CA VAL A 84 -3.43 24.58 -9.30
C VAL A 84 -2.74 25.84 -8.82
N GLU A 85 -1.77 25.73 -7.90
CA GLU A 85 -0.98 26.87 -7.44
C GLU A 85 -0.17 27.50 -8.58
N VAL A 86 0.51 26.68 -9.38
CA VAL A 86 1.28 27.17 -10.54
C VAL A 86 0.36 27.89 -11.54
N LEU A 87 -0.80 27.31 -11.87
CA LEU A 87 -1.77 27.95 -12.77
C LEU A 87 -2.26 29.29 -12.22
N ARG A 88 -2.55 29.36 -10.90
CA ARG A 88 -2.95 30.61 -10.25
C ARG A 88 -1.88 31.69 -10.37
N ASN A 89 -0.61 31.33 -10.15
CA ASN A 89 0.50 32.27 -10.26
C ASN A 89 0.71 32.74 -11.71
N ILE A 90 0.55 31.84 -12.69
CA ILE A 90 0.57 32.18 -14.11
C ILE A 90 -0.55 33.17 -14.46
N ASP A 91 -1.78 32.95 -14.00
CA ASP A 91 -2.91 33.84 -14.27
C ASP A 91 -2.67 35.25 -13.71
N ILE A 92 -2.09 35.35 -12.51
CA ILE A 92 -1.74 36.65 -11.91
C ILE A 92 -0.67 37.36 -12.75
N ALA A 93 0.39 36.67 -13.13
CA ALA A 93 1.45 37.22 -13.97
C ALA A 93 0.93 37.63 -15.35
N HIS A 94 0.06 36.81 -15.94
CA HIS A 94 -0.58 37.09 -17.22
C HIS A 94 -1.44 38.36 -17.17
N ASN A 95 -2.29 38.50 -16.15
CA ASN A 95 -3.09 39.70 -15.97
C ASN A 95 -2.23 40.95 -15.77
N ALA A 96 -1.14 40.85 -15.00
CA ALA A 96 -0.19 41.96 -14.85
C ALA A 96 0.47 42.35 -16.18
N ALA A 97 0.88 41.37 -16.99
CA ALA A 97 1.45 41.60 -18.30
C ALA A 97 0.44 42.20 -19.30
N LEU A 98 -0.84 41.80 -19.24
CA LEU A 98 -1.88 42.40 -20.06
C LEU A 98 -2.16 43.86 -19.66
N MET A 99 -2.17 44.17 -18.36
CA MET A 99 -2.29 45.55 -17.91
C MET A 99 -1.12 46.42 -18.40
N THR A 100 0.13 45.92 -18.33
CA THR A 100 1.28 46.68 -18.84
C THR A 100 1.26 46.82 -20.36
N LEU A 101 0.84 45.78 -21.09
CA LEU A 101 0.62 45.84 -22.54
C LEU A 101 -0.40 46.91 -22.91
N ASP A 102 -1.51 47.00 -22.16
CA ASP A 102 -2.52 48.04 -22.34
C ASP A 102 -1.95 49.44 -22.11
N PHE A 103 -1.15 49.65 -21.05
CA PHE A 103 -0.49 50.94 -20.79
C PHE A 103 0.48 51.35 -21.90
N VAL A 104 1.32 50.43 -22.38
CA VAL A 104 2.26 50.71 -23.48
C VAL A 104 1.50 50.96 -24.79
N SER A 105 0.43 50.20 -25.03
CA SER A 105 -0.42 50.39 -26.21
C SER A 105 -1.11 51.76 -26.18
N LEU A 106 -1.60 52.22 -25.02
CA LEU A 106 -2.14 53.58 -24.88
C LEU A 106 -1.09 54.66 -25.20
N LEU A 107 0.16 54.50 -24.75
CA LEU A 107 1.25 55.43 -25.07
C LEU A 107 1.56 55.46 -26.58
N LEU A 108 1.69 54.28 -27.21
CA LEU A 108 2.00 54.15 -28.64
C LEU A 108 0.85 54.61 -29.54
N SER A 109 -0.39 54.54 -29.05
CA SER A 109 -1.58 54.86 -29.82
C SER A 109 -1.64 56.31 -30.32
N LYS A 110 -0.88 57.21 -29.70
CA LYS A 110 -0.71 58.61 -30.13
C LYS A 110 0.10 58.74 -31.42
N GLU A 111 1.13 57.91 -31.60
CA GLU A 111 2.04 57.96 -32.75
C GLU A 111 1.67 56.93 -33.83
N SER A 112 1.20 55.74 -33.42
CA SER A 112 0.91 54.60 -34.30
C SER A 112 -0.45 53.96 -33.98
N PRO A 113 -1.58 54.65 -34.28
CA PRO A 113 -2.91 54.20 -33.88
C PRO A 113 -3.32 52.86 -34.50
N ALA A 114 -2.83 52.53 -35.70
CA ALA A 114 -3.13 51.27 -36.37
C ALA A 114 -2.51 50.04 -35.68
N GLN A 115 -1.29 50.17 -35.14
CA GLN A 115 -0.60 49.07 -34.46
C GLN A 115 -1.10 48.91 -33.02
N ALA A 116 -1.20 50.02 -32.29
CA ALA A 116 -1.69 50.02 -30.91
C ALA A 116 -3.16 49.59 -30.81
N GLY A 117 -3.98 49.85 -31.83
CA GLY A 117 -5.38 49.46 -31.84
C GLY A 117 -5.64 47.96 -31.88
N VAL A 118 -4.63 47.14 -32.22
CA VAL A 118 -4.71 45.67 -32.24
C VAL A 118 -4.29 45.06 -30.91
N THR A 119 -3.34 45.68 -30.22
CA THR A 119 -2.79 45.18 -28.94
C THR A 119 -3.56 45.68 -27.72
N LEU A 120 -4.29 46.78 -27.86
CA LEU A 120 -5.09 47.37 -26.79
C LEU A 120 -6.38 46.58 -26.55
N SER A 121 -6.70 46.32 -25.29
CA SER A 121 -7.97 45.68 -24.92
C SER A 121 -9.18 46.50 -25.35
N GLN A 122 -10.20 45.82 -25.88
CA GLN A 122 -11.39 46.47 -26.43
C GLN A 122 -12.16 47.27 -25.37
N GLN A 123 -12.30 46.73 -24.15
CA GLN A 123 -12.97 47.41 -23.05
C GLN A 123 -12.28 48.74 -22.71
N LEU A 124 -10.95 48.75 -22.64
CA LEU A 124 -10.19 49.96 -22.34
C LEU A 124 -10.25 50.97 -23.48
N ARG A 125 -10.27 50.49 -24.74
CA ARG A 125 -10.48 51.32 -25.93
C ARG A 125 -11.78 52.11 -25.88
N GLU A 126 -12.86 51.42 -25.51
CA GLU A 126 -14.20 52.00 -25.45
C GLU A 126 -14.33 53.01 -24.32
N TRP A 127 -13.66 52.77 -23.19
CA TRP A 127 -13.72 53.64 -22.01
C TRP A 127 -12.83 54.88 -22.11
N THR A 128 -11.60 54.73 -22.61
CA THR A 128 -10.59 55.79 -22.58
C THR A 128 -10.35 56.43 -23.95
N GLY A 129 -10.61 55.71 -25.04
CA GLY A 129 -10.23 56.14 -26.38
C GLY A 129 -8.73 55.94 -26.68
N ILE A 130 -8.32 56.34 -27.88
CA ILE A 130 -6.95 56.23 -28.38
C ILE A 130 -6.21 57.55 -28.12
N GLY A 131 -4.92 57.48 -27.77
CA GLY A 131 -4.03 58.64 -27.67
C GLY A 131 -4.10 59.42 -26.36
N THR A 132 -4.59 58.80 -25.29
CA THR A 132 -4.82 59.45 -23.98
C THR A 132 -3.56 59.72 -23.17
N LEU A 133 -2.50 58.94 -23.36
CA LEU A 133 -1.24 59.08 -22.64
C LEU A 133 -0.16 59.71 -23.51
N GLY A 134 0.73 60.48 -22.88
CA GLY A 134 1.88 61.10 -23.54
C GLY A 134 3.11 61.06 -22.64
N ILE A 135 4.28 61.00 -23.27
CA ILE A 135 5.58 61.05 -22.59
C ILE A 135 6.09 62.48 -22.62
N ALA A 136 6.43 63.03 -21.47
CA ALA A 136 7.05 64.35 -21.35
C ALA A 136 8.37 64.23 -20.60
N LYS A 137 9.40 64.91 -21.11
CA LYS A 137 10.66 65.04 -20.39
C LYS A 137 10.42 65.92 -19.17
N ARG A 138 10.64 65.36 -17.98
CA ARG A 138 10.59 66.12 -16.73
C ARG A 138 11.89 66.87 -16.54
N GLU A 139 11.81 68.14 -16.15
CA GLU A 139 12.96 68.91 -15.67
C GLU A 139 13.06 68.74 -14.16
N ASP A 140 14.14 68.12 -13.70
CA ASP A 140 14.36 67.86 -12.28
C ASP A 140 15.29 68.92 -11.68
N ASN A 141 14.91 69.43 -10.50
CA ASN A 141 15.77 70.29 -9.69
C ASN A 141 16.98 69.51 -9.17
N ASP A 142 18.08 70.19 -8.82
CA ASP A 142 19.32 69.52 -8.41
C ASP A 142 19.15 68.70 -7.12
N GLU A 143 18.30 69.15 -6.18
CA GLU A 143 17.91 68.35 -5.00
C GLU A 143 17.18 67.06 -5.38
N GLN A 144 16.35 67.09 -6.42
CA GLN A 144 15.61 65.92 -6.90
C GLN A 144 16.55 64.94 -7.59
N LYS A 145 17.46 65.43 -8.42
CA LYS A 145 18.53 64.61 -9.04
C LYS A 145 19.39 63.93 -7.98
N GLN A 146 19.72 64.63 -6.90
CA GLN A 146 20.49 64.06 -5.80
C GLN A 146 19.70 62.95 -5.10
N ARG A 147 18.42 63.18 -4.77
CA ARG A 147 17.55 62.15 -4.19
C ARG A 147 17.41 60.91 -5.08
N ASP A 148 17.26 61.10 -6.39
CA ASP A 148 17.11 60.00 -7.33
C ASP A 148 18.46 59.26 -7.54
N ALA A 149 19.60 59.95 -7.45
CA ALA A 149 20.92 59.34 -7.45
C ALA A 149 21.18 58.50 -6.20
N ASP A 150 20.77 58.99 -5.03
CA ASP A 150 20.90 58.25 -3.76
C ASP A 150 19.98 57.02 -3.75
N ARG A 151 18.72 57.18 -4.18
CA ARG A 151 17.80 56.04 -4.39
C ARG A 151 18.34 55.02 -5.40
N ALA A 152 19.01 55.48 -6.46
CA ALA A 152 19.62 54.59 -7.44
C ALA A 152 20.81 53.82 -6.86
N LYS A 153 21.54 54.37 -5.88
CA LYS A 153 22.58 53.62 -5.15
C LYS A 153 21.94 52.58 -4.23
N ASP A 154 20.95 52.99 -3.42
CA ASP A 154 20.24 52.08 -2.53
C ASP A 154 19.59 50.92 -3.31
N ASN A 155 18.92 51.21 -4.43
CA ASN A 155 18.33 50.19 -5.28
C ASN A 155 19.36 49.22 -5.88
N ARG A 156 20.58 49.72 -6.20
CA ARG A 156 21.67 48.84 -6.66
C ARG A 156 22.11 47.91 -5.54
N ASP A 157 22.32 48.43 -4.33
CA ASP A 157 22.76 47.63 -3.18
C ASP A 157 21.69 46.59 -2.80
N ILE A 158 20.41 46.98 -2.83
CA ILE A 158 19.30 46.05 -2.64
C ILE A 158 19.32 44.98 -3.75
N SER A 159 19.42 45.36 -5.02
CA SER A 159 19.44 44.39 -6.13
C SER A 159 20.60 43.40 -6.04
N LEU A 160 21.76 43.86 -5.58
CA LEU A 160 22.93 43.03 -5.33
C LEU A 160 22.68 42.08 -4.15
N GLY A 161 22.06 42.56 -3.08
CA GLY A 161 21.64 41.74 -1.94
C GLY A 161 20.67 40.62 -2.36
N TRP A 162 19.68 40.93 -3.19
CA TRP A 162 18.74 39.93 -3.72
C TRP A 162 19.46 38.90 -4.60
N ALA A 163 20.36 39.34 -5.48
CA ALA A 163 21.16 38.43 -6.30
C ALA A 163 22.01 37.47 -5.46
N LEU A 164 22.62 37.96 -4.37
CA LEU A 164 23.38 37.11 -3.44
C LEU A 164 22.51 36.09 -2.72
N ILE A 165 21.32 36.52 -2.25
CA ILE A 165 20.35 35.63 -1.60
C ILE A 165 19.91 34.54 -2.56
N ASP A 166 19.63 34.87 -3.83
CA ASP A 166 19.22 33.90 -4.83
C ASP A 166 20.33 32.91 -5.18
N ILE A 167 21.59 33.37 -5.27
CA ILE A 167 22.75 32.48 -5.41
C ILE A 167 22.82 31.51 -4.22
N HIS A 168 22.64 31.99 -2.99
CA HIS A 168 22.64 31.14 -1.80
C HIS A 168 21.52 30.09 -1.84
N LYS A 169 20.29 30.50 -2.18
CA LYS A 169 19.15 29.59 -2.32
C LYS A 169 19.40 28.53 -3.38
N THR A 170 19.96 28.92 -4.54
CA THR A 170 20.27 27.96 -5.61
C THR A 170 21.34 26.97 -5.17
N LYS A 171 22.38 27.44 -4.47
CA LYS A 171 23.40 26.58 -3.86
C LYS A 171 22.78 25.58 -2.88
N ASP A 172 21.98 26.04 -1.93
CA ASP A 172 21.34 25.16 -0.94
C ASP A 172 20.42 24.14 -1.62
N SER A 173 19.67 24.55 -2.65
CA SER A 173 18.83 23.62 -3.42
C SER A 173 19.64 22.59 -4.21
N ALA A 174 20.81 22.99 -4.74
CA ALA A 174 21.73 22.09 -5.43
C ALA A 174 22.38 21.10 -4.46
N ASP A 175 22.76 21.55 -3.26
CA ASP A 175 23.32 20.68 -2.21
C ASP A 175 22.27 19.66 -1.73
N LYS A 176 21.01 20.08 -1.55
CA LYS A 176 19.88 19.19 -1.27
C LYS A 176 19.65 18.18 -2.39
N ALA A 177 19.61 18.63 -3.65
CA ALA A 177 19.45 17.75 -4.80
C ALA A 177 20.62 16.75 -4.93
N ALA A 178 21.86 17.19 -4.68
CA ALA A 178 23.05 16.35 -4.73
C ALA A 178 23.00 15.26 -3.65
N SER A 179 22.66 15.61 -2.41
CA SER A 179 22.52 14.63 -1.32
C SER A 179 21.38 13.64 -1.57
N HIS A 180 20.25 14.09 -2.13
CA HIS A 180 19.15 13.21 -2.54
C HIS A 180 19.57 12.25 -3.66
N LEU A 181 20.21 12.77 -4.71
CA LEU A 181 20.71 11.94 -5.82
C LEU A 181 21.78 10.93 -5.35
N SER A 182 22.64 11.30 -4.40
CA SER A 182 23.62 10.38 -3.81
C SER A 182 22.93 9.19 -3.12
N LYS A 183 21.91 9.45 -2.29
CA LYS A 183 21.11 8.38 -1.66
C LYS A 183 20.43 7.50 -2.71
N GLU A 184 19.95 8.11 -3.79
CA GLU A 184 19.29 7.40 -4.87
C GLU A 184 20.25 6.51 -5.67
N ILE A 185 21.48 6.98 -5.89
CA ILE A 185 22.56 6.21 -6.51
C ILE A 185 22.92 5.00 -5.64
N GLU A 186 23.02 5.14 -4.33
CA GLU A 186 23.30 4.01 -3.42
C GLU A 186 22.21 2.93 -3.50
N ARG A 187 20.94 3.35 -3.57
CA ARG A 187 19.80 2.42 -3.77
C ARG A 187 19.87 1.74 -5.14
N GLU A 188 20.26 2.47 -6.16
CA GLU A 188 20.39 1.96 -7.54
C GLU A 188 21.56 0.97 -7.66
N GLU A 189 22.68 1.25 -6.99
CA GLU A 189 23.83 0.34 -6.92
C GLU A 189 23.45 -1.00 -6.29
N ARG A 190 22.72 -0.98 -5.16
CA ARG A 190 22.19 -2.19 -4.54
C ARG A 190 21.26 -2.95 -5.48
N TYR A 191 20.32 -2.24 -6.12
CA TYR A 191 19.37 -2.84 -7.05
C TYR A 191 20.08 -3.54 -8.21
N TRP A 192 21.01 -2.86 -8.89
CA TRP A 192 21.76 -3.46 -10.00
C TRP A 192 22.70 -4.58 -9.55
N GLY A 193 23.27 -4.48 -8.34
CA GLY A 193 24.05 -5.57 -7.74
C GLY A 193 23.25 -6.86 -7.59
N GLU A 194 22.00 -6.75 -7.10
CA GLU A 194 21.11 -7.91 -6.97
C GLU A 194 20.61 -8.42 -8.34
N VAL A 195 20.29 -7.53 -9.29
CA VAL A 195 19.94 -7.93 -10.67
C VAL A 195 21.09 -8.68 -11.33
N LEU A 196 22.34 -8.25 -11.11
CA LEU A 196 23.53 -8.95 -11.60
C LEU A 196 23.67 -10.34 -10.95
N ALA A 197 23.40 -10.46 -9.65
CA ALA A 197 23.41 -11.75 -8.96
C ALA A 197 22.37 -12.72 -9.56
N VAL A 198 21.17 -12.24 -9.88
CA VAL A 198 20.12 -13.03 -10.56
C VAL A 198 20.58 -13.46 -11.95
N HIS A 199 21.25 -12.59 -12.70
CA HIS A 199 21.80 -12.94 -14.02
C HIS A 199 22.88 -14.01 -13.92
N GLN A 200 23.81 -13.86 -12.98
CA GLN A 200 24.91 -14.81 -12.74
C GLN A 200 24.41 -16.17 -12.26
N ALA A 201 23.30 -16.21 -11.52
CA ALA A 201 22.61 -17.43 -11.15
C ALA A 201 21.94 -18.15 -12.35
N GLY A 202 22.01 -17.60 -13.56
CA GLY A 202 21.56 -18.24 -14.80
C GLY A 202 20.11 -17.98 -15.17
N TRP A 203 19.44 -17.04 -14.50
CA TRP A 203 18.05 -16.70 -14.81
C TRP A 203 17.96 -15.86 -16.09
N SER A 204 17.02 -16.21 -16.97
CA SER A 204 16.79 -15.44 -18.19
C SER A 204 15.97 -14.17 -17.89
N MET A 205 16.55 -13.01 -18.20
CA MET A 205 15.93 -11.71 -18.00
C MET A 205 15.41 -11.15 -19.33
N CYS A 206 14.30 -10.41 -19.30
CA CYS A 206 13.82 -9.65 -20.45
C CYS A 206 13.07 -8.39 -20.01
N ARG A 207 13.00 -7.39 -20.89
CA ARG A 207 12.19 -6.19 -20.67
C ARG A 207 10.71 -6.54 -20.72
N LEU A 208 9.92 -5.96 -19.82
CA LEU A 208 8.48 -6.17 -19.81
C LEU A 208 7.82 -5.55 -21.06
N PRO A 209 6.83 -6.22 -21.69
CA PRO A 209 6.09 -5.64 -22.82
C PRO A 209 5.31 -4.38 -22.47
N ALA A 210 4.69 -4.34 -21.27
CA ALA A 210 3.89 -3.21 -20.78
C ALA A 210 4.77 -2.06 -20.24
N GLU A 211 5.88 -2.39 -19.59
CA GLU A 211 6.83 -1.45 -18.99
C GLU A 211 8.22 -1.68 -19.57
N ARG A 212 8.54 -1.01 -20.69
CA ARG A 212 9.79 -1.27 -21.43
C ARG A 212 11.07 -0.92 -20.65
N HIS A 213 10.95 -0.05 -19.65
CA HIS A 213 12.06 0.38 -18.80
C HIS A 213 12.30 -0.58 -17.62
N THR A 214 11.36 -1.47 -17.32
CA THR A 214 11.46 -2.43 -16.22
C THR A 214 11.98 -3.78 -16.73
N LEU A 215 12.98 -4.33 -16.05
CA LEU A 215 13.45 -5.69 -16.30
C LEU A 215 12.56 -6.69 -15.55
N GLY A 216 12.34 -7.85 -16.15
CA GLY A 216 11.67 -8.96 -15.52
C GLY A 216 12.43 -10.26 -15.70
N VAL A 217 12.25 -11.16 -14.74
CA VAL A 217 12.77 -12.52 -14.80
C VAL A 217 11.71 -13.40 -15.45
N LYS A 218 12.11 -14.20 -16.44
CA LYS A 218 11.28 -15.29 -16.98
C LYS A 218 11.29 -16.45 -15.99
N LEU A 219 10.15 -16.66 -15.35
CA LEU A 219 9.91 -17.76 -14.43
C LEU A 219 9.30 -18.99 -15.12
N GLY A 220 8.73 -18.82 -16.33
CA GLY A 220 8.06 -19.90 -17.06
C GLY A 220 8.91 -20.57 -18.12
N PHE A 221 8.41 -21.72 -18.58
CA PHE A 221 9.06 -22.53 -19.59
C PHE A 221 8.96 -21.89 -20.97
N ALA A 222 10.06 -21.90 -21.73
CA ALA A 222 10.11 -21.42 -23.11
C ALA A 222 9.13 -22.17 -24.05
N GLU A 223 8.78 -23.40 -23.69
CA GLU A 223 7.87 -24.29 -24.43
C GLU A 223 6.37 -24.07 -24.12
N ALA A 224 6.03 -23.24 -23.13
CA ALA A 224 4.63 -23.03 -22.75
C ALA A 224 3.81 -22.38 -23.89
N SER A 225 2.48 -22.46 -23.85
CA SER A 225 1.66 -21.72 -24.83
C SER A 225 1.94 -20.21 -24.73
N PRO A 226 1.75 -19.43 -25.80
CA PRO A 226 2.01 -17.99 -25.79
C PRO A 226 1.29 -17.24 -24.65
N GLU A 227 0.10 -17.70 -24.27
CA GLU A 227 -0.70 -17.16 -23.17
C GLU A 227 0.00 -17.33 -21.81
N PHE A 228 0.58 -18.50 -21.56
CA PHE A 228 1.31 -18.78 -20.31
C PHE A 228 2.73 -18.18 -20.32
N ARG A 229 3.37 -18.07 -21.49
CA ARG A 229 4.70 -17.42 -21.62
C ARG A 229 4.64 -15.96 -21.18
N ASN A 230 3.64 -15.22 -21.64
CA ASN A 230 3.48 -13.80 -21.28
C ASN A 230 3.13 -13.60 -19.79
N SER A 231 2.39 -14.54 -19.18
CA SER A 231 2.09 -14.52 -17.74
C SER A 231 3.22 -15.02 -16.84
N SER A 232 4.31 -15.50 -17.44
CA SER A 232 5.43 -16.10 -16.70
C SER A 232 6.61 -15.14 -16.50
N LEU A 233 6.38 -13.85 -16.76
CA LEU A 233 7.32 -12.76 -16.52
C LEU A 233 7.00 -12.12 -15.17
N ALA A 234 7.97 -12.13 -14.26
CA ALA A 234 7.88 -11.39 -13.02
C ALA A 234 8.72 -10.12 -13.11
N PRO A 235 8.12 -8.92 -12.93
CA PRO A 235 8.88 -7.68 -12.91
C PRO A 235 9.81 -7.63 -11.69
N LEU A 236 11.04 -7.19 -11.91
CA LEU A 236 11.94 -6.76 -10.85
C LEU A 236 11.67 -5.28 -10.61
N ARG A 237 11.16 -4.96 -9.42
CA ARG A 237 10.95 -3.59 -8.96
C ARG A 237 11.94 -3.30 -7.85
N ARG A 238 12.44 -2.07 -7.83
CA ARG A 238 13.24 -1.58 -6.72
C ARG A 238 12.34 -1.33 -5.51
N GLY A 239 12.67 -1.93 -4.37
CA GLY A 239 12.06 -1.63 -3.08
C GLY A 239 12.58 -0.30 -2.51
N GLU A 240 11.99 0.15 -1.41
CA GLU A 240 12.37 1.43 -0.75
C GLU A 240 13.82 1.41 -0.24
N ASP A 241 14.33 0.24 0.15
CA ASP A 241 15.70 0.03 0.61
C ASP A 241 16.75 -0.10 -0.52
N GLY A 242 16.30 -0.11 -1.78
CA GLY A 242 17.12 -0.40 -2.95
C GLY A 242 17.24 -1.89 -3.31
N ALA A 243 16.60 -2.80 -2.55
CA ALA A 243 16.57 -4.22 -2.89
C ALA A 243 15.75 -4.50 -4.16
N ALA A 244 16.15 -5.51 -4.94
CA ALA A 244 15.44 -5.99 -6.12
C ALA A 244 14.31 -6.92 -5.68
N LEU A 245 13.11 -6.35 -5.54
CA LEU A 245 11.90 -7.08 -5.23
C LEU A 245 11.31 -7.69 -6.49
N LEU A 246 11.23 -9.01 -6.52
CA LEU A 246 10.47 -9.71 -7.54
C LEU A 246 8.98 -9.57 -7.20
N GLN A 247 8.24 -8.81 -8.01
CA GLN A 247 6.81 -8.67 -7.79
C GLN A 247 6.13 -10.00 -8.18
N PRO A 248 5.50 -10.71 -7.23
CA PRO A 248 4.86 -11.97 -7.55
C PRO A 248 3.72 -11.71 -8.53
N GLY A 249 3.81 -12.34 -9.70
CA GLY A 249 2.66 -12.50 -10.58
C GLY A 249 1.58 -13.32 -9.87
N ARG A 250 0.36 -13.32 -10.41
CA ARG A 250 -0.84 -13.99 -9.85
C ARG A 250 -0.73 -15.53 -9.71
N ASN A 251 0.46 -16.12 -9.86
CA ASN A 251 0.72 -17.55 -10.01
C ASN A 251 1.98 -18.00 -9.24
N ASN A 252 1.87 -18.20 -7.92
CA ASN A 252 2.95 -18.76 -7.09
C ASN A 252 3.08 -20.31 -7.18
N SER A 253 2.33 -20.97 -8.08
CA SER A 253 2.44 -22.40 -8.35
C SER A 253 2.13 -22.69 -9.83
N GLY A 254 2.87 -23.62 -10.43
CA GLY A 254 2.72 -24.00 -11.85
C GLY A 254 2.55 -25.50 -12.03
N VAL A 255 1.53 -25.91 -12.78
CA VAL A 255 1.32 -27.29 -13.22
C VAL A 255 1.74 -27.40 -14.69
N ARG A 256 2.68 -28.29 -15.00
CA ARG A 256 3.20 -28.54 -16.36
C ARG A 256 2.52 -29.77 -16.96
N GLY A 257 1.66 -29.60 -17.94
CA GLY A 257 1.15 -30.72 -18.76
C GLY A 257 2.03 -30.96 -19.99
N ARG A 258 2.53 -32.19 -20.19
CA ARG A 258 3.18 -32.66 -21.42
C ARG A 258 2.25 -33.63 -22.13
N THR A 259 1.88 -33.33 -23.36
CA THR A 259 1.03 -34.20 -24.18
C THR A 259 1.87 -34.86 -25.27
N PHE A 260 1.88 -36.19 -25.31
CA PHE A 260 2.50 -36.97 -26.39
C PHE A 260 1.42 -37.40 -27.38
N LEU A 261 1.66 -37.14 -28.68
CA LEU A 261 0.77 -37.51 -29.77
C LEU A 261 1.44 -38.62 -30.61
N ALA A 262 1.42 -39.88 -30.12
CA ALA A 262 1.53 -41.15 -30.87
C ALA A 262 2.10 -42.28 -29.99
N PRO A 263 1.63 -43.56 -30.12
CA PRO A 263 0.46 -44.04 -30.86
C PRO A 263 -0.89 -43.83 -30.11
N LEU A 264 -0.85 -43.40 -28.85
CA LEU A 264 -2.00 -42.96 -28.06
C LEU A 264 -1.73 -41.52 -27.56
N THR A 265 -2.76 -40.67 -27.54
CA THR A 265 -2.64 -39.33 -26.95
C THR A 265 -2.60 -39.47 -25.44
N THR A 266 -1.43 -39.26 -24.80
CA THR A 266 -1.30 -39.29 -23.34
C THR A 266 -0.81 -37.93 -22.82
N THR A 267 -1.54 -37.37 -21.87
CA THR A 267 -1.23 -36.11 -21.20
C THR A 267 -0.65 -36.41 -19.83
N GLN A 268 0.64 -36.21 -19.64
CA GLN A 268 1.30 -36.36 -18.35
C GLN A 268 1.45 -34.99 -17.68
N PHE A 269 1.12 -34.87 -16.40
CA PHE A 269 1.23 -33.63 -15.64
C PHE A 269 2.39 -33.71 -14.63
N GLN A 270 3.13 -32.63 -14.46
CA GLN A 270 4.21 -32.51 -13.49
C GLN A 270 3.97 -31.25 -12.66
N ILE A 271 4.10 -31.37 -11.34
CA ILE A 271 3.86 -30.27 -10.40
C ILE A 271 5.21 -29.79 -9.88
N GLN A 272 5.50 -28.50 -10.03
CA GLN A 272 6.73 -27.91 -9.53
C GLN A 272 6.38 -26.80 -8.53
N LEU A 273 6.85 -26.98 -7.29
CA LEU A 273 6.72 -25.99 -6.23
C LEU A 273 7.86 -24.97 -6.36
N LEU A 274 7.54 -23.68 -6.37
CA LEU A 274 8.54 -22.61 -6.35
C LEU A 274 9.10 -22.47 -4.91
N PRO A 275 10.39 -22.14 -4.70
CA PRO A 275 10.92 -21.87 -3.37
C PRO A 275 10.30 -20.61 -2.75
N SER A 276 10.12 -20.61 -1.42
CA SER A 276 9.55 -19.48 -0.67
C SER A 276 10.61 -18.40 -0.47
N VAL A 277 10.38 -17.19 -0.95
CA VAL A 277 11.31 -16.05 -0.79
C VAL A 277 11.09 -15.31 0.54
N ALA A 278 10.30 -15.87 1.46
CA ALA A 278 10.03 -15.27 2.76
C ALA A 278 11.16 -15.57 3.77
N SER A 279 12.33 -14.95 3.59
CA SER A 279 13.17 -14.35 4.65
C SER A 279 14.55 -14.01 4.08
N SER A 280 14.83 -12.73 3.96
CA SER A 280 16.15 -12.16 3.70
C SER A 280 17.03 -12.29 4.95
N SER A 281 17.89 -13.32 5.01
CA SER A 281 19.21 -13.32 5.68
C SER A 281 19.77 -14.74 5.78
N GLY A 282 20.64 -15.15 4.86
CA GLY A 282 21.45 -16.38 4.99
C GLY A 282 21.53 -17.22 3.71
N PRO A 283 22.55 -18.09 3.57
CA PRO A 283 22.76 -18.94 2.39
C PRO A 283 21.81 -20.15 2.32
N GLU A 284 20.86 -20.28 3.26
CA GLU A 284 19.91 -21.39 3.29
C GLU A 284 18.58 -20.97 2.66
N THR A 285 18.33 -21.49 1.45
CA THR A 285 17.04 -21.35 0.77
C THR A 285 15.97 -22.07 1.61
N ILE A 286 15.07 -21.33 2.27
CA ILE A 286 13.98 -21.96 3.02
C ILE A 286 13.07 -22.69 2.01
N PRO A 287 12.96 -24.03 2.08
CA PRO A 287 12.13 -24.78 1.16
C PRO A 287 10.67 -24.36 1.34
N CYS A 288 9.92 -24.38 0.23
CA CYS A 288 8.50 -24.06 0.26
C CYS A 288 7.80 -24.94 1.33
N PRO A 289 6.87 -24.42 2.15
CA PRO A 289 6.26 -25.20 3.23
C PRO A 289 5.57 -26.48 2.72
N LEU A 290 5.03 -26.45 1.51
CA LEU A 290 4.48 -27.62 0.82
C LEU A 290 5.54 -28.66 0.42
N GLN A 291 6.78 -28.23 0.15
CA GLN A 291 7.90 -29.12 -0.15
C GLN A 291 8.31 -29.93 1.07
N VAL A 292 8.16 -29.37 2.27
CA VAL A 292 8.47 -30.03 3.55
C VAL A 292 7.34 -30.96 3.97
N SER A 293 6.08 -30.53 3.79
CA SER A 293 4.92 -31.25 4.32
C SER A 293 4.35 -32.34 3.42
N TYR A 294 4.35 -32.12 2.10
CA TYR A 294 3.83 -33.06 1.11
C TYR A 294 4.44 -32.81 -0.27
N PRO A 295 5.70 -33.22 -0.51
CA PRO A 295 6.40 -32.96 -1.76
C PRO A 295 5.69 -33.63 -2.95
N PRO A 296 5.70 -33.01 -4.14
CA PRO A 296 5.13 -33.62 -5.34
C PRO A 296 5.90 -34.90 -5.70
N SER A 297 5.19 -35.85 -6.33
CA SER A 297 5.82 -37.06 -6.85
C SER A 297 6.93 -36.72 -7.84
N ARG A 298 8.01 -37.52 -7.82
CA ARG A 298 9.07 -37.44 -8.83
C ARG A 298 8.56 -37.85 -10.21
N ASP A 299 7.62 -38.78 -10.24
CA ASP A 299 6.97 -39.26 -11.46
C ASP A 299 5.83 -38.33 -11.89
N SER A 300 5.56 -38.29 -13.19
CA SER A 300 4.48 -37.48 -13.75
C SER A 300 3.12 -38.08 -13.45
N TYR A 301 2.17 -37.23 -13.09
CA TYR A 301 0.77 -37.59 -12.89
C TYR A 301 0.11 -37.94 -14.23
N PRO A 302 -0.64 -39.06 -14.31
CA PRO A 302 -1.18 -39.56 -15.57
C PRO A 302 -2.40 -38.77 -16.08
N ASP A 303 -3.13 -38.10 -15.19
CA ASP A 303 -4.36 -37.37 -15.51
C ASP A 303 -4.58 -36.17 -14.56
N LEU A 304 -5.56 -35.34 -14.91
CA LEU A 304 -5.93 -34.17 -14.12
C LEU A 304 -6.58 -34.57 -12.78
N ALA A 305 -7.22 -35.74 -12.72
CA ALA A 305 -7.79 -36.27 -11.48
C ALA A 305 -6.69 -36.58 -10.45
N ALA A 306 -5.58 -37.19 -10.86
CA ALA A 306 -4.44 -37.43 -9.98
C ALA A 306 -3.78 -36.12 -9.50
N VAL A 307 -3.70 -35.10 -10.37
CA VAL A 307 -3.24 -33.75 -9.98
C VAL A 307 -4.18 -33.13 -8.94
N GLN A 308 -5.50 -33.24 -9.15
CA GLN A 308 -6.49 -32.71 -8.21
C GLN A 308 -6.38 -33.40 -6.85
N VAL A 309 -6.25 -34.73 -6.81
CA VAL A 309 -6.05 -35.50 -5.57
C VAL A 309 -4.77 -35.07 -4.85
N TYR A 310 -3.68 -34.86 -5.58
CA TYR A 310 -2.45 -34.33 -4.99
C TYR A 310 -2.69 -32.95 -4.38
N LEU A 311 -3.29 -32.01 -5.12
CA LEU A 311 -3.51 -30.64 -4.65
C LEU A 311 -4.42 -30.57 -3.42
N THR A 312 -5.50 -31.35 -3.39
CA THR A 312 -6.40 -31.41 -2.21
C THR A 312 -5.68 -31.99 -1.00
N THR A 313 -4.87 -33.04 -1.20
CA THR A 313 -4.10 -33.66 -0.11
C THR A 313 -2.99 -32.73 0.38
N ALA A 314 -2.23 -32.11 -0.52
CA ALA A 314 -1.19 -31.14 -0.20
C ALA A 314 -1.75 -29.95 0.59
N ALA A 315 -2.94 -29.45 0.20
CA ALA A 315 -3.63 -28.39 0.93
C ALA A 315 -4.02 -28.83 2.36
N THR A 316 -4.54 -30.04 2.54
CA THR A 316 -4.86 -30.56 3.88
C THR A 316 -3.63 -30.68 4.77
N HIS A 317 -2.48 -31.12 4.23
CA HIS A 317 -1.22 -31.20 4.96
C HIS A 317 -0.74 -29.82 5.40
N ALA A 318 -0.75 -28.84 4.50
CA ALA A 318 -0.34 -27.46 4.82
C ALA A 318 -1.23 -26.80 5.88
N ILE A 319 -2.54 -27.02 5.83
CA ILE A 319 -3.47 -26.50 6.84
C ILE A 319 -3.21 -27.17 8.19
N THR A 320 -2.91 -28.47 8.18
CA THR A 320 -2.59 -29.22 9.40
C THR A 320 -1.30 -28.70 10.04
N ASP A 321 -0.23 -28.47 9.26
CA ASP A 321 1.02 -27.89 9.78
C ASP A 321 0.83 -26.47 10.31
N TYR A 322 0.01 -25.67 9.63
CA TYR A 322 -0.33 -24.34 10.11
C TYR A 322 -1.08 -24.41 11.45
N ALA A 323 -2.06 -25.30 11.59
CA ALA A 323 -2.81 -25.49 12.83
C ALA A 323 -1.92 -26.00 13.98
N GLU A 324 -1.00 -26.93 13.71
CA GLU A 324 -0.01 -27.40 14.69
C GLU A 324 0.91 -26.26 15.17
N SER A 325 1.36 -25.41 14.25
CA SER A 325 2.18 -24.24 14.59
C SER A 325 1.44 -23.22 15.46
N LEU A 326 0.13 -23.04 15.24
CA LEU A 326 -0.71 -22.15 16.05
C LEU A 326 -0.86 -22.65 17.48
N ILE A 327 -1.17 -23.94 17.64
CA ILE A 327 -1.34 -24.58 18.96
C ILE A 327 -0.01 -24.55 19.74
N SER A 328 1.11 -24.86 19.08
CA SER A 328 2.44 -24.83 19.68
C SER A 328 2.82 -23.43 20.18
N ARG A 329 2.44 -22.38 19.45
CA ARG A 329 2.71 -20.98 19.83
C ARG A 329 1.82 -20.49 20.98
N GLU A 330 0.55 -20.89 21.03
CA GLU A 330 -0.36 -20.53 22.12
C GLU A 330 0.03 -21.21 23.45
N SER A 331 0.50 -22.46 23.38
CA SER A 331 1.03 -23.20 24.54
C SER A 331 2.29 -22.55 25.16
N ALA A 332 3.02 -21.73 24.39
CA ALA A 332 4.17 -20.96 24.87
C ALA A 332 3.79 -19.64 25.57
N MET A 333 2.57 -19.14 25.40
CA MET A 333 2.12 -17.82 25.90
C MET A 333 1.19 -17.86 27.13
N GLY A 334 0.71 -19.03 27.61
CA GLY A 334 -0.24 -19.04 28.73
C GLY A 334 -0.48 -20.34 29.50
N SER A 335 -0.29 -20.24 30.82
CA SER A 335 -0.90 -20.98 31.95
C SER A 335 -0.31 -22.33 32.43
N GLN A 336 -0.19 -22.39 33.77
CA GLN A 336 0.09 -23.56 34.60
C GLN A 336 -1.06 -24.58 34.51
N GLY A 337 -0.91 -25.63 33.71
CA GLY A 337 -1.80 -26.79 33.64
C GLY A 337 -1.12 -27.93 32.86
N PRO A 338 -1.63 -29.19 32.93
CA PRO A 338 -1.02 -30.29 32.20
C PRO A 338 -0.99 -29.96 30.71
N ARG A 339 0.20 -30.07 30.12
CA ARG A 339 0.51 -29.62 28.76
C ARG A 339 -0.02 -30.67 27.79
N ALA A 340 -1.19 -30.43 27.20
CA ALA A 340 -1.67 -31.32 26.13
C ALA A 340 -0.72 -31.18 24.95
N GLU A 341 0.16 -32.16 24.78
CA GLU A 341 1.05 -32.26 23.65
C GLU A 341 0.22 -32.72 22.45
N TRP A 342 0.17 -31.91 21.40
CA TRP A 342 -0.57 -32.22 20.18
C TRP A 342 0.43 -32.71 19.13
N MET A 343 0.10 -33.79 18.45
CA MET A 343 0.94 -34.36 17.39
C MET A 343 0.15 -34.56 16.11
N LYS A 344 0.80 -34.32 14.98
CA LYS A 344 0.27 -34.62 13.66
C LYS A 344 0.05 -36.13 13.50
N SER A 345 -1.11 -36.51 12.98
CA SER A 345 -1.46 -37.90 12.65
C SER A 345 -0.49 -38.47 11.61
N LEU A 346 -0.29 -39.80 11.61
CA LEU A 346 0.56 -40.50 10.65
C LEU A 346 0.19 -40.23 9.18
N ARG A 347 -1.09 -39.92 8.90
CA ARG A 347 -1.55 -39.55 7.54
C ARG A 347 -1.33 -38.08 7.20
N GLY A 348 -1.01 -37.25 8.18
CA GLY A 348 -0.73 -35.82 8.01
C GLY A 348 -1.93 -34.90 7.82
N THR A 349 -3.16 -35.41 7.97
CA THR A 349 -4.42 -34.67 7.73
C THR A 349 -5.22 -34.38 9.01
N ALA A 350 -4.66 -34.71 10.18
CA ALA A 350 -5.30 -34.52 11.47
C ALA A 350 -4.25 -34.26 12.56
N ILE A 351 -4.68 -33.64 13.66
CA ILE A 351 -3.87 -33.41 14.85
C ILE A 351 -4.58 -34.09 16.03
N ARG A 352 -3.83 -34.83 16.85
CA ARG A 352 -4.34 -35.58 18.00
C ARG A 352 -3.59 -35.22 19.27
N ASP A 353 -4.28 -35.35 20.40
CA ASP A 353 -3.69 -35.24 21.74
C ASP A 353 -2.87 -36.51 22.06
N VAL A 354 -1.60 -36.34 22.40
CA VAL A 354 -0.61 -37.40 22.63
C VAL A 354 -0.86 -38.13 23.95
N GLU A 355 -1.28 -37.41 24.99
CA GLU A 355 -1.39 -37.99 26.33
C GLU A 355 -2.64 -38.84 26.48
N THR A 356 -3.75 -38.36 25.89
CA THR A 356 -5.06 -38.95 26.14
C THR A 356 -5.60 -39.73 24.95
N GLU A 357 -5.13 -39.46 23.72
CA GLU A 357 -5.72 -39.90 22.45
C GLU A 357 -7.24 -39.65 22.34
N THR A 358 -7.81 -38.87 23.27
CA THR A 358 -9.26 -38.69 23.38
C THR A 358 -9.77 -37.61 22.45
N ARG A 359 -8.87 -36.81 21.85
CA ARG A 359 -9.18 -35.63 21.05
C ARG A 359 -8.47 -35.68 19.69
N GLU A 360 -9.21 -35.41 18.64
CA GLU A 360 -8.73 -35.34 17.27
C GLU A 360 -9.37 -34.18 16.52
N ILE A 361 -8.57 -33.41 15.80
CA ILE A 361 -9.03 -32.42 14.82
C ILE A 361 -8.58 -32.88 13.45
N ARG A 362 -9.51 -33.09 12.54
CA ARG A 362 -9.30 -33.57 11.18
C ARG A 362 -9.65 -32.50 10.16
N PHE A 363 -8.81 -32.37 9.13
CA PHE A 363 -8.98 -31.45 8.02
C PHE A 363 -9.17 -32.26 6.72
N ASP A 364 -10.25 -32.00 6.00
CA ASP A 364 -10.50 -32.60 4.69
C ASP A 364 -10.89 -31.48 3.69
N VAL A 365 -10.33 -31.51 2.47
CA VAL A 365 -10.74 -30.63 1.37
C VAL A 365 -11.49 -31.49 0.36
N VAL A 366 -12.79 -31.22 0.20
CA VAL A 366 -13.70 -32.05 -0.60
C VAL A 366 -14.41 -31.19 -1.63
N GLU A 367 -14.56 -31.71 -2.86
CA GLU A 367 -15.39 -31.11 -3.89
C GLU A 367 -16.87 -31.44 -3.63
N ASN A 368 -17.71 -30.40 -3.50
CA ASN A 368 -19.15 -30.54 -3.32
C ASN A 368 -19.83 -30.82 -4.67
N ALA A 369 -21.09 -31.30 -4.67
CA ALA A 369 -21.90 -31.64 -5.84
C ALA A 369 -22.08 -30.51 -6.89
N LYS A 370 -21.69 -29.28 -6.57
CA LYS A 370 -21.65 -28.11 -7.48
C LYS A 370 -20.25 -27.82 -8.05
N SER A 371 -19.33 -28.78 -7.98
CA SER A 371 -17.92 -28.62 -8.34
C SER A 371 -17.20 -27.46 -7.64
N ARG A 372 -17.54 -27.23 -6.37
CA ARG A 372 -16.88 -26.22 -5.53
C ARG A 372 -16.07 -26.91 -4.44
N LEU A 373 -14.83 -26.46 -4.25
CA LEU A 373 -13.99 -26.93 -3.16
C LEU A 373 -14.53 -26.41 -1.83
N THR A 374 -14.71 -27.33 -0.90
CA THR A 374 -15.14 -27.06 0.47
C THR A 374 -14.10 -27.56 1.46
N LEU A 375 -13.68 -26.70 2.37
CA LEU A 375 -12.87 -27.09 3.52
C LEU A 375 -13.82 -27.63 4.60
N GLN A 376 -13.55 -28.84 5.07
CA GLN A 376 -14.28 -29.48 6.14
C GLN A 376 -13.34 -29.72 7.32
N VAL A 377 -13.75 -29.27 8.49
CA VAL A 377 -13.01 -29.49 9.75
C VAL A 377 -13.90 -30.27 10.68
N GLY A 378 -13.41 -31.42 11.14
CA GLY A 378 -14.08 -32.23 12.14
C GLY A 378 -13.27 -32.23 13.43
N ALA A 379 -13.86 -31.86 14.56
CA ALA A 379 -13.27 -32.06 15.87
C ALA A 379 -14.03 -33.17 16.60
N ALA A 380 -13.34 -34.21 17.02
CA ALA A 380 -13.86 -35.30 17.83
C ALA A 380 -13.20 -35.28 19.20
N TRP A 381 -13.98 -35.45 20.26
CA TRP A 381 -13.45 -35.64 21.61
C TRP A 381 -14.29 -36.61 22.43
N ARG A 382 -13.69 -37.28 23.42
CA ARG A 382 -14.39 -38.15 24.37
C ARG A 382 -14.56 -37.49 25.73
N VAL A 383 -15.75 -37.61 26.31
CA VAL A 383 -16.07 -37.22 27.69
C VAL A 383 -16.78 -38.40 28.35
N GLU A 384 -16.18 -38.96 29.41
CA GLU A 384 -16.82 -39.98 30.28
C GLU A 384 -17.61 -41.06 29.51
N ASP A 385 -16.95 -41.69 28.53
CA ASP A 385 -17.45 -42.77 27.66
C ASP A 385 -18.37 -42.36 26.48
N GLN A 386 -18.67 -41.06 26.29
CA GLN A 386 -19.39 -40.54 25.13
C GLN A 386 -18.45 -39.81 24.14
N SER A 387 -18.50 -40.20 22.86
CA SER A 387 -17.84 -39.47 21.78
C SER A 387 -18.72 -38.32 21.29
N ARG A 388 -18.15 -37.10 21.26
CA ARG A 388 -18.77 -35.92 20.65
C ARG A 388 -17.98 -35.54 19.40
N ILE A 389 -18.70 -35.19 18.35
CA ILE A 389 -18.13 -34.80 17.05
C ILE A 389 -18.81 -33.51 16.60
N ASN A 390 -18.01 -32.47 16.36
CA ASN A 390 -18.45 -31.26 15.68
C ASN A 390 -17.83 -31.20 14.29
N ARG A 391 -18.61 -30.79 13.28
CA ARG A 391 -18.15 -30.64 11.91
C ARG A 391 -18.51 -29.26 11.38
N TRP A 392 -17.54 -28.59 10.79
CA TRP A 392 -17.70 -27.29 10.14
C TRP A 392 -17.31 -27.42 8.66
N SER A 393 -17.99 -26.67 7.80
CA SER A 393 -17.74 -26.68 6.35
C SER A 393 -17.78 -25.26 5.78
N TRP A 394 -16.80 -24.92 4.95
CA TRP A 394 -16.69 -23.63 4.26
C TRP A 394 -16.49 -23.81 2.77
N SER A 395 -17.26 -23.11 1.94
CA SER A 395 -17.09 -23.05 0.49
C SER A 395 -16.22 -21.85 0.09
N ALA A 396 -15.34 -22.05 -0.88
CA ALA A 396 -14.59 -20.96 -1.51
C ALA A 396 -15.51 -20.15 -2.43
N ASP A 397 -16.16 -19.10 -1.92
CA ASP A 397 -16.89 -18.13 -2.73
C ASP A 397 -15.99 -16.93 -3.08
N VAL A 398 -15.93 -16.60 -4.37
CA VAL A 398 -15.06 -15.56 -4.95
C VAL A 398 -15.41 -14.15 -4.44
N GLU A 399 -16.61 -13.94 -3.88
CA GLU A 399 -17.13 -12.63 -3.47
C GLU A 399 -16.87 -12.23 -2.00
N GLN A 400 -16.42 -13.14 -1.12
CA GLN A 400 -16.24 -12.83 0.31
C GLN A 400 -14.83 -12.38 0.72
N VAL A 401 -13.91 -12.18 -0.23
CA VAL A 401 -12.55 -11.67 0.06
C VAL A 401 -12.56 -10.22 0.57
N SER A 402 -13.68 -9.50 0.48
CA SER A 402 -13.83 -8.11 0.95
C SER A 402 -14.24 -7.95 2.42
N SER A 403 -14.64 -9.01 3.12
CA SER A 403 -15.02 -8.94 4.55
C SER A 403 -14.10 -9.82 5.40
N ILE A 404 -12.90 -9.30 5.70
CA ILE A 404 -11.89 -10.02 6.47
C ILE A 404 -12.27 -10.02 7.97
N SER A 405 -12.99 -11.06 8.40
CA SER A 405 -12.50 -11.82 9.55
C SER A 405 -11.67 -12.95 8.95
N THR A 406 -10.35 -12.85 9.02
CA THR A 406 -9.42 -13.83 8.45
C THR A 406 -9.80 -15.25 8.92
N PRO A 407 -9.76 -16.27 8.04
CA PRO A 407 -10.01 -17.66 8.45
C PRO A 407 -9.08 -18.11 9.61
N ALA A 408 -7.89 -17.51 9.72
CA ALA A 408 -6.98 -17.64 10.87
C ALA A 408 -7.58 -17.16 12.20
N THR A 409 -8.36 -16.08 12.21
CA THR A 409 -9.01 -15.54 13.41
C THR A 409 -10.16 -16.43 13.88
N ARG A 410 -10.87 -17.08 12.93
CA ARG A 410 -11.92 -18.06 13.23
C ARG A 410 -11.37 -19.42 13.67
N LEU A 411 -10.25 -19.86 13.10
CA LEU A 411 -9.53 -21.05 13.57
C LEU A 411 -9.01 -20.87 14.99
N ARG A 412 -8.49 -19.69 15.35
CA ARG A 412 -8.13 -19.38 16.75
C ARG A 412 -9.33 -19.42 17.69
N TRP A 413 -10.49 -18.90 17.26
CA TRP A 413 -11.72 -18.96 18.05
C TRP A 413 -12.21 -20.42 18.25
N LEU A 414 -12.14 -21.26 17.22
CA LEU A 414 -12.48 -22.69 17.29
C LEU A 414 -11.53 -23.48 18.20
N LEU A 415 -10.22 -23.23 18.09
CA LEU A 415 -9.23 -23.83 18.99
C LEU A 415 -9.48 -23.38 20.43
N ALA A 416 -9.77 -22.10 20.66
CA ALA A 416 -10.13 -21.58 21.98
C ALA A 416 -11.41 -22.19 22.55
N GLU A 417 -12.44 -22.47 21.75
CA GLU A 417 -13.70 -23.11 22.18
C GLU A 417 -13.47 -24.58 22.59
N THR A 418 -12.63 -25.32 21.84
CA THR A 418 -12.19 -26.67 22.23
C THR A 418 -11.29 -26.67 23.48
N TYR A 419 -10.55 -25.58 23.71
CA TYR A 419 -9.72 -25.37 24.91
C TYR A 419 -10.59 -24.98 26.12
N GLN A 420 -11.61 -24.13 25.95
CA GLN A 420 -12.54 -23.70 27.00
C GLN A 420 -13.42 -24.83 27.52
N ALA A 421 -13.69 -25.87 26.74
CA ALA A 421 -14.33 -27.11 27.22
C ALA A 421 -13.52 -27.82 28.33
N ARG A 422 -12.24 -27.46 28.53
CA ARG A 422 -11.41 -27.88 29.68
C ARG A 422 -11.76 -27.11 30.97
N SER A 423 -12.18 -25.86 30.86
CA SER A 423 -12.45 -24.96 32.00
C SER A 423 -13.80 -25.20 32.67
N SER A 424 -14.78 -25.75 31.94
CA SER A 424 -16.10 -26.11 32.48
C SER A 424 -16.14 -27.44 33.23
N PHE A 425 -15.02 -28.17 33.31
CA PHE A 425 -14.93 -29.50 33.94
C PHE A 425 -13.99 -29.54 35.16
N ALA A 426 -13.42 -28.41 35.58
CA ALA A 426 -12.71 -28.33 36.85
C ALA A 426 -13.70 -28.03 37.99
N VAL A 427 -14.00 -29.09 38.76
CA VAL A 427 -14.59 -29.12 40.11
C VAL A 427 -16.13 -29.10 40.21
N PRO A 428 -16.78 -30.27 40.40
CA PRO A 428 -17.92 -30.36 41.29
C PRO A 428 -17.43 -30.51 42.73
N SER A 429 -17.79 -29.54 43.57
CA SER A 429 -17.71 -29.59 45.03
C SER A 429 -18.30 -30.88 45.59
N LYS A 430 -17.58 -31.58 46.47
CA LYS A 430 -18.21 -32.39 47.51
C LYS A 430 -17.48 -32.26 48.84
N CYS A 431 -18.17 -31.59 49.76
CA CYS A 431 -18.08 -31.82 51.20
C CYS A 431 -18.19 -33.32 51.51
N ARG A 432 -17.22 -33.88 52.23
CA ARG A 432 -17.39 -34.27 53.64
C ARG A 432 -16.05 -34.58 54.27
#